data_AF-A0A1I4YVI7-F1
#
_entry.id   AF-A0A1I4YVI7-F1
#
_cell.length_a   1.000
_cell.length_b   1.000
_cell.length_c   1.000
_cell.angle_alpha   90.00
_cell.angle_beta   90.00
_cell.angle_gamma   90.00
#
_symmetry.space_group_name_H-M   'P 1'
#
loop_
_entity.id
_entity.type
_entity.pdbx_description
1 polymer ?
#
loop_
_entity_poly.entity_id
_entity_poly.type
_entity_poly.pdbx_seq_one_letter_code
_entity_poly.pdbx_strand_id
1 'polypeptide(L)' 'MGTTTLWALRTWAKLTVLLLLIVGGSWLYLGTASGWFWVITATAIVAEYYLVRQLAREWSWEARATWWWSA' A
#
# COMPACT_ATOMS: atom_id res chain seq x y z
N MET A 1 9.51 17.70 5.14
CA MET A 1 8.63 16.82 5.94
C MET A 1 7.18 16.77 5.47
N GLY A 2 6.40 17.85 5.59
CA GLY A 2 4.95 17.80 5.27
C GLY A 2 4.62 17.39 3.83
N THR A 3 5.44 17.80 2.87
CA THR A 3 5.33 17.42 1.45
C THR A 3 5.57 15.93 1.22
N THR A 4 6.61 15.35 1.83
CA THR A 4 6.93 13.91 1.77
C THR A 4 5.85 13.06 2.40
N THR A 5 5.38 13.44 3.60
CA THR A 5 4.31 12.70 4.29
C THR A 5 3.03 12.70 3.46
N LEU A 6 2.67 13.85 2.88
CA LEU A 6 1.48 13.96 2.02
C LEU A 6 1.62 13.13 0.74
N TRP A 7 2.81 13.11 0.13
CA TRP A 7 3.10 12.25 -1.02
C TRP A 7 2.97 10.77 -0.65
N ALA A 8 3.59 10.33 0.45
CA ALA A 8 3.55 8.94 0.89
C ALA A 8 2.11 8.47 1.15
N LEU A 9 1.30 9.29 1.84
CA LEU A 9 -0.11 9.00 2.09
C LEU A 9 -0.94 8.94 0.80
N ARG A 10 -0.70 9.85 -0.15
CA ARG A 10 -1.40 9.83 -1.44
C ARG A 10 -1.05 8.60 -2.28
N THR A 11 0.23 8.22 -2.29
CA THR A 11 0.71 7.03 -3.02
C THR A 11 0.13 5.76 -2.40
N TRP A 12 0.18 5.65 -1.07
CA TRP A 12 -0.46 4.58 -0.32
C TRP A 12 -1.94 4.45 -0.69
N ALA A 13 -2.73 5.52 -0.50
CA ALA A 13 -4.17 5.49 -0.72
C ALA A 13 -4.55 5.08 -2.15
N LYS A 14 -3.84 5.57 -3.18
CA LYS A 14 -4.09 5.21 -4.58
C LYS A 14 -3.91 3.71 -4.82
N LEU A 15 -2.85 3.13 -4.26
CA LEU A 15 -2.52 1.72 -4.48
C LEU A 15 -3.41 0.80 -3.64
N THR A 16 -3.74 1.17 -2.41
CA THR A 16 -4.74 0.46 -1.61
C THR A 16 -6.10 0.43 -2.30
N VAL A 17 -6.54 1.56 -2.89
CA VAL A 17 -7.79 1.61 -3.68
C VAL A 17 -7.70 0.69 -4.90
N LEU A 18 -6.58 0.67 -5.61
CA LEU A 18 -6.38 -0.25 -6.74
C LEU A 18 -6.48 -1.72 -6.30
N LEU A 19 -5.84 -2.08 -5.19
CA LEU A 19 -5.92 -3.45 -4.63
C LEU A 19 -7.35 -3.80 -4.22
N LEU A 20 -8.09 -2.87 -3.62
CA LEU A 20 -9.51 -3.06 -3.28
C LEU A 20 -10.36 -3.31 -4.54
N LEU A 21 -10.12 -2.57 -5.62
CA LEU A 21 -10.83 -2.78 -6.89
C LEU A 21 -10.52 -4.15 -7.49
N ILE A 22 -9.27 -4.61 -7.42
CA ILE A 22 -8.88 -5.94 -7.89
C ILE A 22 -9.57 -7.02 -7.07
N VAL A 23 -9.52 -6.92 -5.74
CA VAL A 23 -10.16 -7.91 -4.84
C VAL A 23 -11.68 -7.90 -5.05
N GLY A 24 -12.32 -6.73 -5.05
CA GLY A 24 -13.76 -6.59 -5.26
C GLY A 24 -14.19 -7.08 -6.66
N GLY A 25 -13.45 -6.74 -7.71
CA GLY A 25 -13.70 -7.23 -9.06
C GLY A 25 -13.54 -8.75 -9.17
N SER A 26 -12.51 -9.31 -8.54
CA SER A 26 -12.30 -10.76 -8.51
C SER A 26 -13.40 -11.49 -7.73
N TRP A 27 -13.92 -10.87 -6.65
CA TRP A 27 -15.05 -11.39 -5.89
C TRP A 27 -16.32 -11.44 -6.74
N LEU A 28 -16.64 -10.36 -7.47
CA LEU A 28 -17.80 -10.31 -8.37
C LEU A 28 -17.71 -11.36 -9.49
N TYR A 29 -16.51 -11.65 -9.98
CA TYR A 29 -16.29 -12.59 -11.08
C TYR A 29 -16.21 -14.07 -10.64
N LEU A 30 -15.50 -14.36 -9.55
CA LEU A 30 -15.21 -15.74 -9.11
C LEU A 30 -16.08 -16.21 -7.95
N GLY A 31 -16.59 -15.28 -7.13
CA GLY A 31 -17.27 -15.57 -5.86
C GLY A 31 -16.35 -16.12 -4.77
N THR A 32 -16.87 -16.21 -3.54
CA THR A 32 -16.11 -16.70 -2.37
C THR A 32 -15.88 -18.21 -2.37
N ALA A 33 -16.65 -18.97 -3.17
CA ALA A 33 -16.51 -20.42 -3.29
C ALA A 33 -15.30 -20.82 -4.14
N SER A 34 -14.73 -19.90 -4.93
CA SER A 34 -13.56 -20.16 -5.75
C SER A 34 -12.26 -20.03 -4.94
N GLY A 35 -11.41 -21.06 -4.97
CA GLY A 35 -10.08 -20.99 -4.35
C GLY A 35 -9.21 -19.88 -4.93
N TRP A 36 -9.38 -19.55 -6.21
CA TRP A 36 -8.64 -18.47 -6.88
C TRP A 36 -8.93 -17.10 -6.29
N PHE A 37 -10.16 -16.84 -5.82
CA PHE A 37 -10.48 -15.59 -5.13
C PHE A 37 -9.62 -15.41 -3.86
N TRP A 38 -9.42 -16.48 -3.10
CA TRP A 38 -8.60 -16.44 -1.89
C TRP A 38 -7.11 -16.28 -2.20
N VAL A 39 -6.61 -16.89 -3.28
CA VAL A 39 -5.22 -16.68 -3.74
C VAL A 39 -4.99 -15.21 -4.13
N ILE A 40 -5.92 -14.60 -4.88
CA ILE A 40 -5.86 -13.18 -5.26
C ILE A 40 -5.89 -12.30 -4.01
N THR A 41 -6.80 -12.58 -3.07
CA THR A 41 -6.94 -11.83 -1.82
C THR A 41 -5.67 -11.92 -0.96
N ALA A 42 -5.10 -13.11 -0.79
CA ALA A 42 -3.85 -13.30 -0.05
C ALA A 42 -2.68 -12.54 -0.71
N THR A 43 -2.60 -12.58 -2.05
CA THR A 43 -1.58 -11.85 -2.80
C THR A 43 -1.73 -10.33 -2.62
N ALA A 44 -2.96 -9.82 -2.64
CA ALA A 44 -3.24 -8.41 -2.40
C ALA A 44 -2.84 -7.96 -0.98
N ILE A 45 -3.09 -8.78 0.04
CA ILE A 45 -2.67 -8.51 1.42
C ILE A 45 -1.13 -8.43 1.52
N VAL A 46 -0.43 -9.39 0.91
CA VAL A 46 1.04 -9.38 0.88
C VAL A 46 1.58 -8.15 0.15
N ALA A 47 0.98 -7.78 -0.98
CA ALA A 47 1.36 -6.59 -1.73
C ALA A 47 1.18 -5.30 -0.89
N GLU A 48 0.03 -5.15 -0.21
CA GLU A 48 -0.23 -4.01 0.68
C GLU A 48 0.80 -3.93 1.82
N TYR A 49 1.15 -5.07 2.43
CA TYR A 49 2.19 -5.11 3.47
C TYR A 49 3.55 -4.61 2.95
N TYR A 50 3.99 -5.10 1.79
CA TYR A 50 5.25 -4.66 1.20
C TYR A 50 5.20 -3.17 0.81
N LEU A 51 4.07 -2.70 0.30
CA LEU A 51 3.86 -1.30 -0.04
C LEU A 51 4.07 -0.38 1.17
N VAL A 52 3.37 -0.65 2.26
CA VAL A 52 3.48 0.11 3.52
C VAL A 52 4.90 0.06 4.05
N ARG A 53 5.54 -1.12 4.01
CA ARG A 53 6.92 -1.28 4.46
C ARG A 53 7.91 -0.43 3.67
N GLN A 54 7.78 -0.35 2.35
CA GLN A 54 8.68 0.46 1.52
C GLN A 54 8.42 1.95 1.70
N LEU A 55 7.15 2.37 1.73
CA LEU A 55 6.80 3.77 1.99
C LEU A 55 7.31 4.24 3.36
N ALA A 56 7.19 3.41 4.40
CA ALA A 56 7.73 3.72 5.72
C ALA A 56 9.27 3.86 5.69
N ARG A 57 9.96 3.04 4.90
CA ARG A 57 11.43 3.13 4.75
C ARG A 57 11.85 4.42 4.08
N GLU A 58 11.25 4.75 2.94
CA GLU A 58 11.52 5.98 2.20
C GLU A 58 11.20 7.22 3.04
N TRP A 59 10.04 7.21 3.70
CA TRP A 59 9.65 8.28 4.61
C TRP A 59 10.64 8.43 5.76
N SER A 60 11.10 7.33 6.37
CA SER A 60 12.08 7.37 7.46
C SER A 60 13.45 7.90 7.01
N TRP A 61 13.84 7.60 5.78
CA TRP A 61 15.09 8.07 5.18
C TRP A 61 15.06 9.58 4.97
N GLU A 62 14.02 10.09 4.32
CA GLU A 62 13.83 11.53 4.16
C GLU A 62 13.65 12.23 5.50
N ALA A 63 12.99 11.57 6.46
CA ALA A 63 12.80 12.12 7.78
C ALA A 63 14.12 12.35 8.50
N ARG A 64 15.07 11.40 8.44
CA ARG A 64 16.40 11.55 9.03
C ARG A 64 17.24 12.63 8.36
N ALA A 65 17.10 12.82 7.05
CA ALA A 65 17.88 13.80 6.30
C ALA A 65 17.37 15.25 6.46
N THR A 66 16.09 15.43 6.80
CA THR A 66 15.42 16.74 6.81
C THR A 66 14.92 17.16 8.19
N TRP A 67 15.34 16.48 9.25
CA TRP A 67 14.91 16.76 10.61
C TRP A 67 15.61 17.99 11.21
N TRP A 68 15.03 18.59 12.24
CA TRP A 68 15.54 19.81 12.88
C TRP A 68 16.92 19.65 13.55
N TRP A 69 17.34 18.44 13.91
CA TRP A 69 18.67 18.16 14.49
C TRP A 69 19.72 17.78 13.43
N SER A 70 19.31 17.66 12.17
CA SER A 70 20.17 17.34 11.02
C SER A 70 20.43 18.56 10.12
N ALA A 71 19.94 19.74 10.53
CA ALA A 71 20.20 21.03 9.91
C ALA A 71 21.33 21.78 10.62
#